data_AF-A0A6I3CQL3-F1
#
_entry.id   AF-A0A6I3CQL3-F1
#
_cell.length_a   1.000
_cell.length_b   1.000
_cell.length_c   1.000
_cell.angle_alpha   90.00
_cell.angle_beta   90.00
_cell.angle_gamma   90.00
#
_symmetry.space_group_name_H-M   'P 1'
#
loop_
_entity.id
_entity.type
_entity.pdbx_description
1 polymer ?
#
loop_
_entity_poly.entity_id
_entity_poly.type
_entity_poly.pdbx_seq_one_letter_code
_entity_poly.pdbx_strand_id
1 'polypeptide(L)'
;MRFATASLTGRPDVAPVVFELDGDDILTSGFDIGKTVRYGNVKANPRATVVIDDLASTNPWSPRGIKVIGSCMVESHDEGERFRITPDVIISWAINDTTPGIPKMERRTIGT
;
A
#
# COMPACT_ATOMS: atom_id res chain seq x y z
N MET A 1 7.35 -2.73 -0.74
CA MET A 1 6.19 -1.89 -0.34
C MET A 1 6.18 -1.72 1.17
N ARG A 2 5.74 -0.58 1.69
CA ARG A 2 5.44 -0.41 3.12
C ARG A 2 3.94 -0.54 3.32
N PHE A 3 3.51 -1.45 4.20
CA PHE A 3 2.11 -1.76 4.46
C PHE A 3 1.74 -1.29 5.86
N ALA A 4 0.89 -0.26 5.92
CA ALA A 4 0.43 0.36 7.14
C ALA A 4 -1.01 -0.06 7.45
N THR A 5 -1.23 -0.46 8.69
CA THR A 5 -2.54 -0.78 9.25
C THR A 5 -2.67 -0.09 10.60
N ALA A 6 -3.86 -0.12 11.19
CA ALA A 6 -4.06 0.37 12.55
C ALA A 6 -5.04 -0.50 13.31
N SER A 7 -4.87 -0.59 14.62
CA SER A 7 -5.89 -1.20 15.48
C SER A 7 -7.22 -0.45 15.36
N LEU A 8 -8.31 -1.04 15.86
CA LEU A 8 -9.62 -0.38 15.93
C LEU A 8 -9.58 0.96 16.70
N THR A 9 -8.68 1.08 17.67
CA THR A 9 -8.47 2.30 18.48
C THR A 9 -7.45 3.27 17.88
N GLY A 10 -6.91 2.98 16.68
CA GLY A 10 -5.99 3.86 15.96
C GLY A 10 -4.51 3.69 16.30
N ARG A 11 -4.10 2.63 17.01
CA ARG A 11 -2.68 2.33 17.22
C ARG A 11 -2.04 1.92 15.87
N PRO A 12 -1.02 2.63 15.37
CA PRO A 12 -0.45 2.33 14.06
C PRO A 12 0.45 1.10 14.09
N ASP A 13 0.50 0.38 12.97
CA ASP A 13 1.47 -0.65 12.65
C ASP A 13 1.96 -0.46 11.22
N VAL A 14 3.25 -0.71 10.97
CA VAL A 14 3.83 -0.64 9.63
C VAL A 14 4.89 -1.71 9.47
N ALA A 15 4.92 -2.35 8.31
CA ALA A 15 6.02 -3.25 7.98
C ALA A 15 6.32 -3.32 6.48
N PRO A 16 7.58 -3.62 6.11
CA PRO A 16 7.95 -3.88 4.73
C PRO A 16 7.39 -5.22 4.30
N VAL A 17 6.93 -5.29 3.05
CA VAL A 17 6.39 -6.50 2.42
C VAL A 17 6.71 -6.53 0.92
N VAL A 18 6.68 -7.73 0.37
CA VAL A 18 6.53 -7.99 -1.07
C VAL A 18 5.07 -7.81 -1.47
N PHE A 19 4.82 -7.55 -2.75
CA PHE A 19 3.47 -7.39 -3.26
C PHE A 19 3.36 -7.88 -4.70
N GLU A 20 2.14 -8.18 -5.11
CA GLU A 20 1.75 -8.46 -6.49
C GLU A 20 0.49 -7.63 -6.81
N LEU A 21 0.10 -7.60 -8.09
CA LEU A 21 -1.11 -6.93 -8.56
C LEU A 21 -2.07 -7.97 -9.13
N ASP A 22 -3.35 -7.80 -8.85
CA ASP A 22 -4.46 -8.56 -9.43
C ASP A 22 -5.54 -7.57 -9.88
N GLY A 23 -5.52 -7.23 -11.17
CA GLY A 23 -6.28 -6.09 -11.68
C GLY A 23 -5.84 -4.79 -11.01
N ASP A 24 -6.80 -4.08 -10.42
CA ASP A 24 -6.56 -2.83 -9.69
C ASP A 24 -6.20 -3.06 -8.20
N ASP A 25 -6.29 -4.30 -7.70
CA ASP A 25 -5.99 -4.63 -6.32
C ASP A 25 -4.49 -4.88 -6.11
N ILE A 26 -4.03 -4.54 -4.90
CA ILE A 26 -2.69 -4.87 -4.42
C ILE A 26 -2.79 -6.05 -3.47
N LEU A 27 -2.00 -7.08 -3.74
CA LEU A 27 -1.97 -8.28 -2.91
C LEU A 27 -0.63 -8.37 -2.18
N THR A 28 -0.65 -8.85 -0.95
CA THR A 28 0.57 -9.10 -0.18
C THR A 28 0.36 -10.22 0.83
N SER A 29 1.39 -11.04 1.04
CA SER A 29 1.40 -12.09 2.06
C SER A 29 2.75 -12.07 2.79
N GLY A 30 3.17 -13.20 3.33
CA GLY A 30 4.43 -13.38 4.04
C GLY A 30 4.38 -14.61 4.93
N PHE A 31 5.38 -14.75 5.78
CA PHE A 31 5.46 -15.87 6.71
C PHE A 31 4.38 -15.75 7.78
N ASP A 32 3.53 -16.78 7.89
CA ASP A 32 2.56 -16.98 8.98
C ASP A 32 1.79 -15.69 9.33
N ILE A 33 1.13 -15.11 8.32
CA ILE A 33 0.53 -13.78 8.46
C ILE A 33 -0.48 -13.73 9.62
N GLY A 34 -1.14 -14.84 9.96
CA GLY A 34 -2.05 -14.96 11.09
C GLY A 34 -1.45 -14.58 12.45
N LYS A 35 -0.11 -14.60 12.59
CA LYS A 35 0.60 -14.19 13.82
C LYS A 35 1.06 -12.73 13.81
N THR A 36 0.77 -11.97 12.75
CA THR A 36 1.25 -10.59 12.61
C THR A 36 0.27 -9.56 13.17
N VAL A 37 0.79 -8.41 13.63
CA VAL A 37 -0.04 -7.30 14.12
C VAL A 37 -1.00 -6.81 13.03
N ARG A 38 -0.49 -6.61 11.81
CA ARG A 38 -1.31 -6.26 10.63
C ARG A 38 -2.47 -7.21 10.36
N TYR A 39 -2.33 -8.52 10.63
CA TYR A 39 -3.45 -9.46 10.48
C TYR A 39 -4.57 -9.16 11.48
N GLY A 40 -4.24 -9.04 12.77
CA GLY A 40 -5.20 -8.65 13.79
C GLY A 40 -5.84 -7.29 13.51
N ASN A 41 -5.04 -6.32 13.04
CA ASN A 41 -5.53 -5.00 12.65
C ASN A 41 -6.52 -5.09 11.48
N VAL A 42 -6.20 -5.77 10.37
CA VAL A 42 -7.10 -5.88 9.22
C VAL A 42 -8.41 -6.57 9.59
N LYS A 43 -8.36 -7.60 10.46
CA LYS A 43 -9.58 -8.27 10.95
C LYS A 43 -10.49 -7.37 11.76
N ALA A 44 -9.94 -6.40 12.50
CA ALA A 44 -10.70 -5.49 13.37
C ALA A 44 -11.02 -4.13 12.71
N ASN A 45 -10.19 -3.69 11.78
CA ASN A 45 -10.26 -2.42 11.07
C ASN A 45 -9.82 -2.67 9.61
N PRO A 46 -10.77 -2.95 8.70
CA PRO A 46 -10.50 -3.44 7.34
C PRO A 46 -10.06 -2.31 6.39
N ARG A 47 -9.03 -1.57 6.81
CA ARG A 47 -8.47 -0.40 6.14
C ARG A 47 -6.97 -0.50 6.15
N ALA A 48 -6.36 -0.08 5.05
CA ALA A 48 -4.92 -0.03 4.94
C ALA A 48 -4.44 1.18 4.14
N THR A 49 -3.16 1.48 4.32
CA THR A 49 -2.43 2.36 3.42
C THR A 49 -1.12 1.69 3.04
N VAL A 50 -0.78 1.71 1.77
CA VAL A 50 0.51 1.24 1.27
C VAL A 50 1.27 2.36 0.58
N VAL A 51 2.60 2.30 0.69
CA VAL A 51 3.50 3.16 -0.09
C VAL A 51 4.47 2.29 -0.89
N ILE A 52 4.59 2.61 -2.16
CA ILE A 52 5.55 2.05 -3.10
C ILE A 52 6.34 3.23 -3.67
N ASP A 53 7.64 3.21 -3.47
CA ASP A 53 8.54 4.29 -3.84
C ASP A 53 9.88 3.72 -4.29
N ASP A 54 10.56 4.47 -5.15
CA ASP A 54 11.94 4.24 -5.55
C ASP A 54 12.62 5.58 -5.86
N LEU A 55 13.86 5.49 -6.31
CA LEU A 55 14.64 6.62 -6.77
C LEU A 55 14.95 6.43 -8.26
N ALA A 56 14.34 7.24 -9.11
CA ALA A 56 14.53 7.14 -10.57
C ALA A 56 15.92 7.60 -11.01
N SER A 57 16.51 8.56 -10.28
CA SER A 57 17.91 9.00 -10.44
C SER A 57 18.45 9.62 -9.16
N THR A 58 19.75 9.46 -8.92
CA THR A 58 20.50 10.14 -7.85
C THR A 58 21.11 11.46 -8.30
N ASN A 59 21.32 11.65 -9.61
CA ASN A 59 21.85 12.88 -10.21
C ASN A 59 21.27 13.07 -11.63
N PRO A 60 20.29 13.96 -11.83
CA PRO A 60 19.62 14.78 -10.81
C PRO A 60 18.81 13.94 -9.82
N TRP A 61 18.63 14.44 -8.59
CA TRP A 61 17.82 13.78 -7.57
C TRP A 61 16.34 13.70 -7.99
N SER A 62 15.79 12.49 -8.14
CA SER A 62 14.43 12.27 -8.65
C SER A 62 13.71 11.12 -7.94
N PRO A 63 13.20 11.33 -6.71
CA PRO A 63 12.39 10.35 -6.00
C PRO A 63 10.95 10.34 -6.54
N ARG A 64 10.37 9.15 -6.68
CA ARG A 64 8.99 8.99 -7.14
C ARG A 64 8.25 7.93 -6.33
N GLY A 65 6.93 7.95 -6.39
CA GLY A 65 6.15 6.94 -5.71
C GLY A 65 4.66 7.14 -5.76
N ILE A 66 3.99 6.16 -5.18
CA ILE A 66 2.54 6.04 -5.10
C ILE A 66 2.18 5.64 -3.67
N LYS A 67 1.18 6.33 -3.12
CA LYS A 67 0.49 5.98 -1.89
C LYS A 67 -0.93 5.56 -2.24
N VAL A 68 -1.32 4.38 -1.80
CA VAL A 68 -2.67 3.85 -1.98
C VAL A 68 -3.33 3.73 -0.62
N ILE A 69 -4.53 4.29 -0.49
CA ILE A 69 -5.39 4.17 0.68
C ILE A 69 -6.62 3.40 0.24
N GLY A 70 -6.99 2.36 0.98
CA GLY A 70 -8.03 1.45 0.54
C GLY A 70 -8.67 0.64 1.65
N SER A 71 -9.68 -0.13 1.26
CA SER A 71 -10.16 -1.26 2.06
C SER A 71 -9.12 -2.38 2.03
N CYS A 72 -9.12 -3.21 3.07
CA CYS A 72 -8.26 -4.39 3.10
C CYS A 72 -9.00 -5.57 3.72
N MET A 73 -8.84 -6.73 3.12
CA MET A 73 -9.35 -8.00 3.62
C MET A 73 -8.28 -9.08 3.61
N VAL A 74 -8.46 -10.08 4.46
CA VAL A 74 -7.71 -11.33 4.41
C VAL A 74 -8.51 -12.32 3.58
N GLU A 75 -7.90 -12.92 2.58
CA GLU A 75 -8.49 -13.99 1.78
C GLU A 75 -7.59 -15.24 1.78
N SER A 76 -8.22 -16.40 1.59
CA SER A 76 -7.51 -17.65 1.36
C SER A 76 -7.18 -17.81 -0.13
N HIS A 77 -6.00 -18.34 -0.42
CA HIS A 77 -5.51 -18.69 -1.74
C HIS A 77 -4.76 -20.03 -1.66
N ASP A 78 -4.37 -20.61 -2.79
CA ASP A 78 -3.77 -21.95 -2.90
C ASP A 78 -2.54 -22.16 -1.99
N GLU A 79 -1.80 -21.09 -1.68
CA GLU A 79 -0.56 -21.12 -0.88
C GLU A 79 -0.75 -20.62 0.57
N GLY A 80 -1.98 -20.31 1.00
CA GLY A 80 -2.28 -19.83 2.35
C GLY A 80 -3.14 -18.57 2.36
N GLU A 81 -3.03 -17.77 3.43
CA GLU A 81 -3.76 -16.50 3.53
C GLU A 81 -2.93 -15.35 2.93
N ARG A 82 -3.61 -14.37 2.33
CA ARG A 82 -3.02 -13.11 1.86
C ARG A 82 -3.93 -11.92 2.17
N PHE A 83 -3.34 -10.74 2.17
CA PHE A 83 -4.06 -9.48 2.22
C PHE A 83 -4.37 -9.02 0.79
N ARG A 84 -5.63 -8.64 0.55
CA ARG A 84 -6.07 -7.92 -0.65
C ARG A 84 -6.39 -6.49 -0.25
N ILE A 85 -5.77 -5.52 -0.92
CA ILE A 85 -6.00 -4.08 -0.74
C ILE A 85 -6.66 -3.53 -2.00
N THR A 86 -7.89 -3.04 -1.86
CA THR A 86 -8.64 -2.40 -2.96
C THR A 86 -8.51 -0.89 -2.86
N PRO A 87 -8.00 -0.19 -3.89
CA PRO A 87 -7.77 1.26 -3.83
C PRO A 87 -9.07 2.08 -3.73
N ASP A 88 -9.15 2.96 -2.74
CA ASP A 88 -10.16 4.05 -2.70
C ASP A 88 -9.57 5.38 -3.17
N VAL A 89 -8.30 5.62 -2.80
CA VAL A 89 -7.58 6.86 -3.09
C VAL A 89 -6.14 6.52 -3.45
N ILE A 90 -5.69 7.07 -4.57
CA ILE A 90 -4.32 6.98 -5.04
C ILE A 90 -3.71 8.38 -5.01
N ILE A 91 -2.54 8.51 -4.40
CA ILE A 91 -1.74 9.74 -4.41
C ILE A 91 -0.38 9.41 -5.02
N SER A 92 0.00 10.10 -6.09
CA SER A 92 1.29 9.90 -6.77
C SER A 92 2.12 11.17 -6.82
N TRP A 93 3.43 11.03 -6.90
CA TRP A 93 4.37 12.13 -7.14
C TRP A 93 5.49 11.64 -8.07
N ALA A 94 5.94 12.51 -8.98
CA ALA A 94 6.99 12.20 -9.95
C ALA A 94 6.73 10.94 -10.82
N ILE A 95 5.45 10.56 -10.98
CA ILE A 95 5.01 9.46 -11.84
C ILE A 95 4.42 10.00 -13.15
N ASN A 96 3.45 10.91 -13.06
CA ASN A 96 2.76 11.48 -14.23
C ASN A 96 3.49 12.70 -14.81
N ASP A 97 4.20 13.46 -13.96
CA ASP A 97 5.09 14.56 -14.35
C ASP A 97 6.47 14.29 -13.75
N THR A 98 7.47 14.09 -14.61
CA THR A 98 8.85 13.75 -14.23
C THR A 98 9.80 14.95 -14.31
N THR A 99 9.27 16.17 -14.45
CA THR A 99 10.06 17.40 -14.49
C THR A 99 10.95 17.51 -13.24
N PRO A 100 12.27 17.76 -13.39
CA PRO A 100 13.18 17.88 -12.25
C PRO A 100 12.76 18.99 -11.27
N GLY A 101 12.83 18.69 -9.96
CA GLY A 101 12.46 19.64 -8.90
C GLY A 101 11.60 18.98 -7.83
N ILE A 102 10.86 19.80 -7.07
CA ILE A 102 9.87 19.30 -6.11
C ILE A 102 8.64 18.84 -6.91
N PRO A 103 8.31 17.53 -6.92
CA PRO A 103 7.18 17.06 -7.72
C PRO A 103 5.86 17.48 -7.11
N LYS A 104 4.89 17.79 -7.98
CA LYS A 104 3.50 17.94 -7.55
C LYS A 104 2.94 16.60 -7.12
N MET A 105 2.20 16.58 -6.01
CA MET A 105 1.39 15.44 -5.64
C MET A 105 0.04 15.50 -6.35
N GLU A 106 -0.34 14.41 -6.99
CA GLU A 106 -1.63 14.24 -7.64
C GLU A 106 -2.47 13.27 -6.83
N ARG A 107 -3.75 13.60 -6.63
CA ARG A 107 -4.71 12.79 -5.89
C ARG A 107 -5.82 12.34 -6.84
N ARG A 108 -6.09 11.05 -6.86
CA ARG A 108 -7.22 10.43 -7.55
C ARG A 108 -8.07 9.66 -6.53
N THR A 109 -9.37 9.92 -6.50
CA THR A 109 -10.35 9.09 -5.79
C THR A 109 -10.96 8.11 -6.79
N ILE A 110 -11.05 6.84 -6.43
CA ILE A 110 -11.70 5.79 -7.22
C ILE A 110 -13.20 5.86 -6.91
N GLY A 111 -14.03 6.00 -7.95
CA GLY A 111 -15.48 6.13 -7.80
C GLY A 111 -16.10 4.83 -7.29
N THR A 112 -17.11 4.96 -6.41
CA THR A 112 -18.06 3.89 -6.07
C THR A 112 -19.04 3.64 -7.20
#